data_AF-A0A9W6SY25-F1
#
_entry.id   AF-A0A9W6SY25-F1
#
_cell.length_a   1.000
_cell.length_b   1.000
_cell.length_c   1.000
_cell.angle_alpha   90.00
_cell.angle_beta   90.00
_cell.angle_gamma   90.00
#
_symmetry.space_group_name_H-M   'P 1'
#
loop_
_entity.id
_entity.type
_entity.pdbx_description
1 polymer ?
#
loop_
_entity_poly.entity_id
_entity_poly.type
_entity_poly.pdbx_seq_one_letter_code
_entity_poly.pdbx_strand_id
1 'polypeptide(L)'
;MDRKRIEGLPVWMLTPKEEKEVFENWRKNTWKYCDEYVGAFSKCEQAAGYTVWFKCRKESKAMRECIRERQNSKFVDEERDKYIEDKIKFLKAKEQADEIEKQKNEKNEKNSDSGFKFWSSSKKAED
;
A
#
# COMPACT_ATOMS: atom_id res chain seq x y z
N MET A 1 -5.10 4.45 -5.11
CA MET A 1 -4.37 3.25 -5.58
C MET A 1 -5.26 2.48 -6.55
N ASP A 2 -5.09 2.68 -7.86
CA ASP A 2 -5.75 1.83 -8.86
C ASP A 2 -5.03 0.49 -8.92
N ARG A 3 -5.38 -0.42 -8.01
CA ARG A 3 -4.87 -1.81 -8.00
C ARG A 3 -5.63 -2.65 -9.02
N LYS A 4 -5.61 -2.26 -10.30
CA LYS A 4 -6.11 -3.13 -11.38
C LYS A 4 -5.18 -4.33 -11.49
N ARG A 5 -5.63 -5.49 -10.98
CA ARG A 5 -4.91 -6.75 -11.14
C ARG A 5 -4.89 -7.09 -12.63
N ILE A 6 -3.71 -7.37 -13.17
CA ILE A 6 -3.61 -8.00 -14.49
C ILE A 6 -4.04 -9.45 -14.30
N GLU A 7 -5.00 -9.93 -15.09
CA GLU A 7 -5.51 -11.30 -15.02
C GLU A 7 -4.39 -12.30 -15.37
N GLY A 8 -4.30 -13.39 -14.61
CA GLY A 8 -3.29 -14.45 -14.81
C GLY A 8 -2.01 -14.34 -13.95
N LEU A 9 -1.79 -13.23 -13.25
CA LEU A 9 -0.65 -13.10 -12.32
C LEU A 9 -1.00 -13.58 -10.91
N PRO A 10 -0.10 -14.34 -10.25
CA PRO A 10 -0.30 -14.75 -8.87
C PRO A 10 -0.22 -13.56 -7.92
N VAL A 11 -0.91 -13.64 -6.79
CA VAL A 11 -1.06 -12.51 -5.85
C VAL A 11 0.28 -12.03 -5.26
N TRP A 12 1.23 -12.94 -5.10
CA TRP A 12 2.58 -12.67 -4.57
C TRP A 12 3.51 -12.00 -5.60
N MET A 13 3.13 -11.93 -6.88
CA MET A 13 3.93 -11.28 -7.90
C MET A 13 3.51 -9.82 -8.06
N LEU A 14 4.47 -8.92 -7.80
CA LEU A 14 4.28 -7.48 -7.95
C LEU A 14 4.50 -7.07 -9.40
N THR A 15 3.64 -6.18 -9.88
CA THR A 15 3.86 -5.53 -11.18
C THR A 15 4.94 -4.45 -11.07
N PRO A 16 5.61 -4.06 -12.17
CA PRO A 16 6.64 -3.01 -12.15
C PRO A 16 6.16 -1.67 -11.58
N LYS A 17 4.85 -1.39 -11.62
CA LYS A 17 4.27 -0.19 -10.99
C LYS A 17 4.20 -0.32 -9.47
N GLU A 18 3.77 -1.49 -8.98
CA GLU A 18 3.72 -1.79 -7.54
C GLU A 18 5.13 -1.87 -6.96
N GLU A 19 6.08 -2.47 -7.69
CA GLU A 19 7.48 -2.50 -7.24
C GLU A 19 8.05 -1.09 -7.09
N LYS A 20 7.76 -0.17 -8.02
CA LYS A 20 8.19 1.24 -7.89
C LYS A 20 7.63 1.88 -6.63
N GLU A 21 6.38 1.63 -6.29
CA GLU A 21 5.76 2.16 -5.06
C GLU A 21 6.42 1.58 -3.80
N VAL A 22 6.72 0.28 -3.78
CA VAL A 22 7.48 -0.36 -2.70
C VAL A 22 8.88 0.25 -2.59
N PHE A 23 9.58 0.45 -3.71
CA PHE A 23 10.89 1.09 -3.73
C PHE A 23 10.84 2.54 -3.25
N GLU A 24 9.80 3.30 -3.58
CA GLU A 24 9.62 4.67 -3.07
C GLU A 24 9.36 4.69 -1.57
N ASN A 25 8.56 3.76 -1.05
CA ASN A 25 8.31 3.64 0.38
C ASN A 25 9.58 3.23 1.14
N TRP A 26 10.28 2.21 0.64
CA TRP A 26 11.57 1.79 1.17
C TRP A 26 12.60 2.93 1.14
N ARG A 27 12.66 3.70 0.05
CA ARG A 27 13.54 4.86 -0.08
C ARG A 27 13.20 5.88 1.01
N LYS A 28 11.94 6.28 1.16
CA LYS A 28 11.50 7.22 2.21
C LYS A 28 11.87 6.73 3.60
N ASN A 29 11.69 5.44 3.88
CA ASN A 29 12.04 4.84 5.16
C ASN A 29 13.56 4.85 5.41
N THR A 30 14.36 4.60 4.37
CA THR A 30 15.82 4.65 4.43
C THR A 30 16.32 6.07 4.71
N TRP A 31 15.75 7.08 4.06
CA TRP A 31 16.12 8.48 4.32
C TRP A 31 15.78 8.91 5.76
N LYS A 32 14.64 8.48 6.30
CA LYS A 32 14.28 8.74 7.72
C LYS A 32 15.26 8.10 8.69
N TYR A 33 15.73 6.89 8.38
CA TYR A 33 16.67 6.18 9.24
C TYR A 33 18.08 6.81 9.21
N CYS A 34 18.51 7.27 8.04
CA CYS A 34 19.81 7.91 7.87
C CYS A 34 19.78 9.44 8.08
N ASP A 35 18.70 10.00 8.65
CA ASP A 35 18.50 11.46 8.77
C ASP A 35 19.60 12.12 9.61
N GLU A 36 20.11 11.43 10.64
CA GLU A 36 21.21 11.92 11.48
C GLU A 36 22.50 12.15 10.66
N TYR A 37 22.84 11.20 9.78
CA TYR A 37 24.02 11.28 8.91
C TYR A 37 23.85 12.32 7.81
N VAL A 38 22.62 12.45 7.27
CA VAL A 38 22.28 13.48 6.28
C VAL A 38 22.36 14.87 6.91
N GLY A 39 21.89 15.03 8.15
CA GLY A 39 21.98 16.26 8.92
C GLY A 39 23.43 16.66 9.24
N ALA A 40 24.27 15.68 9.62
CA ALA A 40 25.71 15.91 9.84
C ALA A 40 26.42 16.35 8.56
N PHE A 41 26.11 15.69 7.43
CA PHE A 41 26.63 16.07 6.12
C PHE A 41 26.18 17.48 5.72
N SER A 42 24.89 17.82 5.90
CA SER A 42 24.35 19.14 5.56
C SER A 42 24.98 20.28 6.39
N LYS A 43 25.21 20.06 7.68
CA LYS A 43 25.93 21.03 8.54
C LYS A 43 27.36 21.27 8.06
N CYS A 44 28.04 20.21 7.63
CA CYS A 44 29.39 20.32 7.06
C CYS A 44 29.36 21.00 5.68
N GLU A 45 28.34 20.74 4.87
CA GLU A 45 28.12 21.36 3.57
C GLU A 45 28.01 22.87 3.67
N GLN A 46 27.18 23.34 4.61
CA GLN A 46 27.00 24.77 4.89
C GLN A 46 28.29 25.45 5.35
N ALA A 47 29.15 24.75 6.07
CA ALA A 47 30.42 25.29 6.58
C ALA A 47 31.56 25.28 5.54
N ALA A 48 31.57 24.33 4.60
CA ALA A 48 32.71 24.11 3.70
C ALA A 48 32.51 24.62 2.26
N GLY A 49 31.28 24.93 1.83
CA GLY A 49 30.98 25.54 0.54
C GLY A 49 31.55 24.75 -0.66
N TYR A 50 32.46 25.36 -1.44
CA TYR A 50 33.09 24.67 -2.58
C TYR A 50 34.06 23.54 -2.20
N THR A 51 34.53 23.47 -0.95
CA THR A 51 35.52 22.47 -0.49
C THR A 51 34.90 21.23 0.19
N VAL A 52 33.57 21.08 0.08
CA VAL A 52 32.79 20.02 0.74
C VAL A 52 33.27 18.62 0.38
N TRP A 53 33.68 18.40 -0.87
CA TRP A 53 34.21 17.12 -1.31
C TRP A 53 35.44 16.66 -0.50
N PHE A 54 36.30 17.60 -0.10
CA PHE A 54 37.53 17.29 0.64
C PHE A 54 37.29 17.30 2.15
N LYS A 55 36.62 18.34 2.67
CA LYS A 55 36.42 18.51 4.12
C LYS A 55 35.34 17.60 4.71
N CYS A 56 34.26 17.36 3.99
CA CYS A 56 33.11 16.57 4.46
C CYS A 56 33.14 15.12 3.98
N ARG A 57 34.30 14.62 3.54
CA ARG A 57 34.44 13.25 3.01
C ARG A 57 34.10 12.18 4.04
N LYS A 58 34.37 12.43 5.32
CA LYS A 58 34.05 11.51 6.43
C LYS A 58 32.54 11.39 6.62
N GLU A 59 31.85 12.51 6.75
CA GLU A 59 30.38 12.56 6.88
C GLU A 59 29.68 11.97 5.64
N SER A 60 30.19 12.28 4.44
CA SER A 60 29.67 11.71 3.19
C SER A 60 29.83 10.19 3.13
N LYS A 61 30.95 9.67 3.65
CA LYS A 61 31.19 8.21 3.71
C LYS A 61 30.23 7.55 4.69
N ALA A 62 30.04 8.11 5.88
CA ALA A 62 29.11 7.60 6.89
C ALA A 62 27.66 7.57 6.36
N MET A 63 27.20 8.65 5.72
CA MET A 63 25.89 8.71 5.08
C MET A 63 25.72 7.62 4.00
N ARG A 64 26.73 7.44 3.14
CA ARG A 64 26.69 6.41 2.08
C ARG A 64 26.73 4.99 2.65
N GLU A 65 27.44 4.77 3.76
CA GLU A 65 27.49 3.48 4.46
C GLU A 65 26.11 3.13 5.05
N CYS A 66 25.45 4.09 5.72
CA CYS A 66 24.08 3.90 6.22
C CYS A 66 23.10 3.51 5.10
N ILE A 67 23.15 4.21 3.96
CA ILE A 67 22.29 3.89 2.81
C ILE A 67 22.65 2.52 2.22
N ARG A 68 23.93 2.19 2.12
CA ARG A 68 24.41 0.92 1.56
C ARG A 68 23.97 -0.27 2.41
N GLU A 69 23.99 -0.17 3.72
CA GLU A 69 23.51 -1.21 4.63
C GLU A 69 22.03 -1.51 4.40
N ARG A 70 21.23 -0.49 4.09
CA ARG A 70 19.79 -0.63 3.84
C ARG A 70 19.49 -1.11 2.42
N GLN A 71 20.39 -0.87 1.46
CA GLN A 71 20.28 -1.36 0.09
C GLN A 71 20.41 -2.88 -0.02
N ASN A 72 20.87 -3.55 1.04
CA ASN A 72 20.88 -5.01 1.10
C ASN A 72 19.48 -5.57 0.79
N SER A 73 19.41 -6.58 -0.08
CA SER A 73 18.15 -7.15 -0.60
C SER A 73 17.15 -7.51 0.50
N LYS A 74 17.65 -7.93 1.67
CA LYS A 74 16.83 -8.29 2.84
C LYS A 74 15.81 -7.22 3.24
N PHE A 75 16.21 -5.94 3.30
CA PHE A 75 15.28 -4.88 3.71
C PHE A 75 14.27 -4.53 2.62
N VAL A 76 14.63 -4.74 1.35
CA VAL A 76 13.72 -4.55 0.23
C VAL A 76 12.68 -5.68 0.20
N ASP A 77 13.11 -6.90 0.48
CA ASP A 77 12.23 -8.07 0.53
C ASP A 77 11.23 -7.96 1.70
N GLU A 78 11.65 -7.49 2.87
CA GLU A 78 10.74 -7.21 3.99
C GLU A 78 9.63 -6.20 3.64
N GLU A 79 9.95 -5.13 2.89
CA GLU A 79 8.96 -4.14 2.46
C GLU A 79 8.04 -4.69 1.37
N ARG A 80 8.56 -5.57 0.49
CA ARG A 80 7.75 -6.30 -0.50
C ARG A 80 6.75 -7.23 0.18
N ASP A 81 7.19 -7.97 1.19
CA ASP A 81 6.33 -8.90 1.94
C ASP A 81 5.19 -8.16 2.63
N LYS A 82 5.47 -7.03 3.31
CA LYS A 82 4.44 -6.15 3.89
C LYS A 82 3.43 -5.68 2.85
N TYR A 83 3.91 -5.27 1.68
CA TYR A 83 3.03 -4.82 0.59
C TYR A 83 2.15 -5.96 0.08
N ILE A 84 2.68 -7.17 -0.05
CA ILE A 84 1.91 -8.37 -0.45
C ILE A 84 0.86 -8.70 0.61
N GLU A 85 1.19 -8.65 1.89
CA GLU A 85 0.22 -8.87 2.98
C GLU A 85 -0.93 -7.87 2.94
N ASP A 86 -0.64 -6.59 2.75
CA ASP A 86 -1.66 -5.54 2.67
C ASP A 86 -2.51 -5.65 1.41
N LYS A 87 -1.93 -6.16 0.32
CA LYS A 87 -2.67 -6.55 -0.89
C LYS A 87 -3.63 -7.70 -0.62
N ILE A 88 -3.18 -8.75 0.10
CA ILE A 88 -4.03 -9.90 0.47
C ILE A 88 -5.17 -9.46 1.38
N LYS A 89 -4.90 -8.64 2.41
CA LYS A 89 -5.93 -8.12 3.32
C LYS A 89 -6.99 -7.31 2.57
N PHE A 90 -6.56 -6.45 1.65
CA PHE A 90 -7.47 -5.66 0.83
C PHE A 90 -8.37 -6.52 -0.07
N LEU A 91 -7.81 -7.57 -0.69
CA LEU A 91 -8.59 -8.48 -1.53
C LEU A 91 -9.63 -9.25 -0.72
N LYS A 92 -9.26 -9.79 0.45
CA LYS A 92 -10.19 -10.48 1.35
C LYS A 92 -11.33 -9.55 1.81
N ALA A 93 -11.01 -8.30 2.15
CA ALA A 93 -12.02 -7.33 2.57
C ALA A 93 -12.99 -7.00 1.42
N LYS A 94 -12.49 -6.94 0.18
CA LYS A 94 -13.33 -6.71 -1.00
C LYS A 94 -14.25 -7.90 -1.28
N GLU A 95 -13.73 -9.13 -1.22
CA GLU A 95 -14.53 -10.35 -1.39
C GLU A 95 -15.69 -10.40 -0.37
N GLN A 96 -15.40 -10.08 0.90
CA GLN A 96 -16.42 -10.01 1.95
C GLN A 96 -17.46 -8.92 1.69
N ALA A 97 -17.05 -7.74 1.20
CA ALA A 97 -17.97 -6.66 0.87
C ALA A 97 -18.90 -7.06 -0.29
N ASP A 98 -18.34 -7.65 -1.35
CA ASP A 98 -19.09 -8.12 -2.52
C ASP A 98 -20.11 -9.21 -2.12
N GLU A 99 -19.76 -10.10 -1.18
CA GLU A 99 -20.68 -11.11 -0.62
C GLU A 99 -21.82 -10.48 0.18
N ILE A 100 -21.52 -9.48 1.02
CA ILE A 100 -22.52 -8.76 1.81
C ILE A 100 -23.51 -8.01 0.90
N GLU A 101 -23.02 -7.40 -0.17
CA GLU A 101 -23.87 -6.70 -1.15
C GLU A 101 -24.80 -7.66 -1.89
N LYS A 102 -24.31 -8.82 -2.32
CA LYS A 102 -25.15 -9.86 -2.94
C LYS A 102 -26.26 -10.33 -2.00
N GLN A 103 -25.93 -10.61 -0.74
CA GLN A 103 -26.93 -11.02 0.26
C GLN A 103 -27.98 -9.94 0.54
N LYS A 104 -27.59 -8.66 0.52
CA LYS A 104 -28.53 -7.54 0.67
C LYS A 104 -29.46 -7.43 -0.53
N ASN A 105 -28.94 -7.59 -1.74
CA ASN A 105 -29.74 -7.54 -2.97
C ASN A 105 -30.73 -8.71 -3.03
N GLU A 106 -30.31 -9.93 -2.72
CA GLU A 106 -31.21 -11.10 -2.65
C GLU A 106 -32.29 -10.96 -1.57
N LYS A 107 -31.97 -10.35 -0.42
CA LYS A 107 -32.96 -10.08 0.64
C LYS A 107 -33.94 -8.99 0.22
N ASN A 108 -33.48 -7.94 -0.44
CA ASN A 108 -34.35 -6.88 -0.96
C ASN A 108 -35.31 -7.41 -2.03
N GLU A 109 -34.84 -8.28 -2.93
CA GLU A 109 -35.66 -8.90 -3.97
C GLU A 109 -36.74 -9.82 -3.38
N LYS A 110 -36.38 -10.64 -2.38
CA LYS A 110 -37.36 -11.46 -1.64
C LYS A 110 -38.35 -10.62 -0.83
N ASN A 111 -37.90 -9.51 -0.25
CA ASN A 111 -38.76 -8.62 0.53
C ASN A 111 -39.76 -7.87 -0.38
N SER A 112 -39.34 -7.44 -1.58
CA SER A 112 -40.24 -6.82 -2.56
C SER A 112 -41.32 -7.77 -3.07
N ASP A 113 -40.97 -9.04 -3.34
CA ASP A 113 -41.95 -10.06 -3.76
C ASP A 113 -42.94 -10.41 -2.63
N SER A 114 -42.49 -10.42 -1.39
CA SER A 114 -43.35 -10.65 -0.22
C SER A 114 -44.27 -9.46 0.09
N GLY A 115 -43.78 -8.23 -0.06
CA GLY A 115 -44.57 -7.00 0.10
C GLY A 115 -45.66 -6.86 -0.97
N PHE A 116 -45.37 -7.25 -2.21
CA PHE A 116 -46.35 -7.26 -3.31
C PHE A 116 -47.43 -8.35 -3.13
N LYS A 117 -47.08 -9.55 -2.63
CA LYS A 117 -48.04 -10.61 -2.29
C LYS A 117 -48.95 -10.25 -1.10
N PHE A 118 -48.42 -9.56 -0.09
CA PHE A 118 -49.18 -9.12 1.07
C PHE A 118 -50.20 -8.03 0.71
N TRP A 119 -49.79 -7.03 -0.08
CA TRP A 119 -50.69 -5.96 -0.53
C TRP A 119 -51.78 -6.46 -1.50
N SER A 120 -51.45 -7.38 -2.41
CA SER A 120 -52.44 -7.98 -3.31
C SER A 120 -53.46 -8.88 -2.60
N SER A 121 -53.10 -9.52 -1.49
CA SER A 121 -54.05 -10.30 -0.66
C SER A 121 -55.00 -9.41 0.14
N SER A 122 -54.54 -8.25 0.63
CA SER A 122 -55.39 -7.34 1.42
C SER A 122 -56.49 -6.69 0.56
N LYS A 123 -56.22 -6.41 -0.72
CA LYS A 123 -57.18 -5.79 -1.65
C LYS A 123 -58.33 -6.70 -2.10
N LYS A 124 -58.27 -8.00 -1.76
CA LYS A 124 -59.26 -9.02 -2.16
C LYS A 124 -60.28 -9.36 -1.06
N ALA A 125 -60.15 -8.74 0.11
CA ALA A 125 -61.03 -8.98 1.27
C ALA A 125 -62.02 -7.83 1.55
N GLU A 126 -62.04 -6.79 0.70
CA GLU A 126 -62.92 -5.61 0.83
C GLU A 126 -64.02 -5.54 -0.25
N ASP A 127 -64.18 -6.58 -1.08
CA ASP A 127 -65.32 -6.80 -2.00
C ASP A 127 -66.14 -8.03 -1.57
#